data_AF-A0AAV1DKW8-F1
#
_entry.id   AF-A0AAV1DKW8-F1
#
_cell.length_a   1.000
_cell.length_b   1.000
_cell.length_c   1.000
_cell.angle_alpha   90.00
_cell.angle_beta   90.00
_cell.angle_gamma   90.00
#
_symmetry.space_group_name_H-M   'P 1'
#
loop_
_entity.id
_entity.type
_entity.pdbx_description
1 polymer ?
#
loop_
_entity_poly.entity_id
_entity_poly.type
_entity_poly.pdbx_seq_one_letter_code
_entity_poly.pdbx_strand_id
1 'polypeptide(L)'
;MLRQPAHVMCFFFLAEMGTSVSLDGQQRLVFKGRFAPKDLESILCRYVNGYVTCNGYKNPDTTLSKDGRIFFLRCEKCGSGRSVAPIKAGYIAVVARRKAGA
;
A
#
# COMPACT_ATOMS: atom_id res chain seq x y z
N MET A 1 12.23 -5.18 -7.25
CA MET A 1 11.41 -4.08 -6.70
C MET A 1 12.13 -3.49 -5.49
N LEU A 2 12.68 -2.28 -5.59
CA LEU A 2 13.29 -1.56 -4.46
C LEU A 2 12.21 -0.92 -3.58
N ARG A 3 11.37 -1.74 -2.93
CA ARG A 3 10.38 -1.25 -1.98
C ARG A 3 10.62 -1.77 -0.59
N GLN A 4 10.58 -0.86 0.37
CA GLN A 4 10.51 -1.23 1.76
C GLN A 4 9.17 -1.94 2.01
N PRO A 5 9.17 -3.16 2.56
CA PRO A 5 7.96 -3.92 2.82
C PRO A 5 7.02 -3.17 3.79
N ALA A 6 7.59 -2.34 4.67
CA ALA A 6 6.86 -1.44 5.57
C ALA A 6 5.94 -0.45 4.82
N HIS A 7 6.32 0.04 3.64
CA HIS A 7 5.49 0.97 2.88
C HIS A 7 4.25 0.28 2.28
N VAL A 8 4.45 -0.93 1.76
CA VAL A 8 3.36 -1.77 1.24
C VAL A 8 2.40 -2.13 2.37
N MET A 9 2.93 -2.50 3.53
CA MET A 9 2.11 -2.73 4.72
C MET A 9 1.29 -1.53 5.14
N CYS A 10 1.92 -0.36 5.23
CA CYS A 10 1.25 0.87 5.64
C CYS A 10 0.11 1.18 4.68
N PHE A 11 0.31 0.97 3.37
CA PHE A 11 -0.75 1.08 2.38
C PHE A 11 -1.91 0.11 2.64
N PHE A 12 -1.63 -1.19 2.79
CA PHE A 12 -2.67 -2.19 3.02
C PHE A 12 -3.41 -2.01 4.35
N PHE A 13 -2.69 -1.64 5.41
CA PHE A 13 -3.24 -1.41 6.76
C PHE A 13 -4.14 -0.17 6.81
N LEU A 14 -3.69 0.93 6.18
CA LEU A 14 -4.35 2.24 6.31
C LEU A 14 -5.37 2.54 5.22
N ALA A 15 -5.19 2.03 4.00
CA ALA A 15 -5.93 2.53 2.84
C ALA A 15 -7.22 1.74 2.53
N GLU A 16 -7.21 0.40 2.59
CA GLU A 16 -8.35 -0.37 2.05
C GLU A 16 -8.85 -1.54 2.91
N MET A 17 -8.04 -2.18 3.76
CA MET A 17 -8.49 -3.41 4.45
C MET A 17 -8.82 -3.23 5.92
N GLY A 18 -8.51 -2.08 6.53
CA GLY A 18 -8.87 -1.75 7.92
C GLY A 18 -8.50 -2.83 8.95
N THR A 19 -7.52 -3.69 8.62
CA THR A 19 -7.17 -4.88 9.38
C THR A 19 -5.72 -4.81 9.80
N SER A 20 -5.44 -5.30 11.01
CA SER A 20 -4.08 -5.52 11.50
C SER A 20 -3.33 -6.51 10.60
N VAL A 21 -2.40 -5.97 9.81
CA VAL A 21 -1.42 -6.71 9.02
C VAL A 21 -0.16 -6.87 9.86
N SER A 22 0.41 -8.06 9.89
CA SER A 22 1.69 -8.34 10.56
C SER A 22 2.71 -8.88 9.56
N LEU A 23 3.98 -8.49 9.75
CA LEU A 23 5.11 -8.99 8.96
C LEU A 23 5.72 -10.14 9.75
N ASP A 24 5.76 -11.32 9.15
CA ASP A 24 6.50 -12.46 9.68
C ASP A 24 8.01 -12.24 9.51
N GLY A 25 8.84 -12.95 10.29
CA GLY A 25 10.30 -12.90 10.20
C GLY A 25 10.86 -13.25 8.81
N GLN A 26 10.08 -13.95 7.99
CA GLN A 26 10.40 -14.24 6.58
C GLN A 26 9.83 -13.22 5.57
N GLN A 27 9.52 -12.00 6.01
CA GLN A 27 8.94 -10.94 5.18
C GLN A 27 7.58 -11.27 4.55
N ARG A 28 6.86 -12.26 5.09
CA ARG A 28 5.50 -12.62 4.65
C ARG A 28 4.47 -11.73 5.34
N LEU A 29 3.47 -11.29 4.58
CA LEU A 29 2.37 -10.48 5.10
C LEU A 29 1.25 -11.39 5.58
N VAL A 30 0.92 -11.29 6.87
CA VAL A 30 -0.18 -12.04 7.49
C VAL A 30 -1.34 -11.08 7.73
N PHE A 31 -2.48 -11.39 7.09
CA PHE A 31 -3.72 -10.65 7.25
C PHE A 31 -4.64 -11.38 8.24
N LYS A 32 -5.16 -10.67 9.24
CA LYS A 32 -6.16 -11.23 10.16
C LYS A 32 -7.56 -10.99 9.60
N GLY A 33 -8.13 -11.99 8.92
CA GLY A 33 -9.50 -11.92 8.40
C GLY A 33 -9.80 -12.93 7.29
N ARG A 34 -11.05 -12.92 6.79
CA ARG A 34 -11.44 -13.60 5.55
C ARG A 34 -11.53 -12.54 4.46
N PHE A 35 -10.67 -12.66 3.46
CA PHE A 35 -10.64 -11.76 2.30
C PHE A 35 -10.80 -12.57 1.03
N ALA A 36 -11.63 -12.11 0.11
CA ALA A 36 -11.67 -12.70 -1.22
C ALA A 36 -10.39 -12.30 -1.98
N PRO A 37 -9.80 -13.22 -2.76
CA PRO A 37 -8.58 -12.92 -3.51
C PRO A 37 -8.77 -11.79 -4.52
N LYS A 38 -9.98 -11.61 -5.05
CA LYS A 38 -10.33 -10.53 -6.00
C LYS A 38 -10.16 -9.13 -5.41
N ASP A 39 -10.59 -8.93 -4.16
CA ASP A 39 -10.45 -7.64 -3.50
C ASP A 39 -8.97 -7.31 -3.27
N LEU A 40 -8.19 -8.30 -2.84
CA LEU A 40 -6.76 -8.14 -2.61
C LEU A 40 -6.00 -7.81 -3.89
N GLU A 41 -6.36 -8.45 -5.01
CA GLU A 41 -5.79 -8.16 -6.33
C GLU A 41 -6.13 -6.74 -6.81
N SER A 42 -7.36 -6.28 -6.60
CA SER A 42 -7.79 -4.92 -6.95
C SER A 42 -7.00 -3.86 -6.19
N ILE A 43 -6.82 -4.04 -4.88
CA ILE A 43 -6.05 -3.13 -4.02
C ILE A 43 -4.58 -3.12 -4.45
N LEU A 44 -4.02 -4.29 -4.73
CA LEU A 44 -2.63 -4.44 -5.17
C LEU A 44 -2.41 -3.79 -6.55
N CYS A 45 -3.37 -3.92 -7.46
CA CYS A 45 -3.35 -3.26 -8.76
C CYS A 45 -3.37 -1.73 -8.64
N ARG A 46 -4.22 -1.18 -7.75
CA ARG A 46 -4.24 0.27 -7.44
C ARG A 46 -2.92 0.74 -6.85
N TYR A 47 -2.33 -0.03 -5.93
CA TYR A 47 -1.03 0.28 -5.37
C TYR A 47 0.06 0.32 -6.44
N VAL A 48 0.10 -0.71 -7.31
CA VAL A 48 1.05 -0.80 -8.43
C VAL A 48 0.90 0.41 -9.35
N ASN A 49 -0.31 0.72 -9.79
CA ASN A 49 -0.52 1.81 -10.73
C ASN A 49 -0.27 3.20 -10.10
N GLY A 50 -0.53 3.36 -8.80
CA GLY A 50 -0.37 4.64 -8.11
C GLY A 50 1.07 4.96 -7.69
N TYR A 51 1.80 3.95 -7.19
CA TYR A 51 3.08 4.14 -6.47
C TYR A 51 4.25 3.38 -7.09
N VAL A 52 4.03 2.67 -8.20
CA VAL A 52 5.05 1.79 -8.81
C VAL A 52 5.29 2.09 -10.26
N THR A 53 4.20 2.17 -11.02
CA THR A 53 4.27 2.32 -12.46
C THR A 53 4.58 3.77 -12.81
N CYS A 54 5.62 3.98 -13.61
CA CYS A 54 5.85 5.28 -14.21
C CYS A 54 4.91 5.51 -15.41
N ASN A 55 4.33 6.70 -15.53
CA ASN A 55 3.37 7.05 -16.58
C ASN A 55 3.97 7.08 -18.00
N GLY A 56 5.30 7.19 -18.13
CA GLY A 56 5.97 7.24 -19.43
C GLY A 56 6.20 5.85 -20.03
N TYR A 57 6.90 4.97 -19.30
CA TYR A 57 7.37 3.69 -19.83
C TYR A 57 6.70 2.46 -19.21
N LYS A 58 5.70 2.64 -18.32
CA LYS A 58 5.10 1.57 -17.51
C LYS A 58 6.11 0.67 -16.78
N ASN A 59 7.30 1.19 -16.53
CA ASN A 59 8.38 0.43 -15.94
C ASN A 59 8.27 0.49 -14.40
N PRO A 60 8.44 -0.64 -13.69
CA PRO A 60 8.31 -0.70 -12.22
C PRO A 60 9.57 -0.23 -11.47
N ASP A 61 10.64 0.09 -12.20
CA ASP A 61 11.91 0.62 -11.67
C ASP A 61 11.77 2.10 -11.30
N THR A 62 11.11 2.33 -10.18
CA THR A 62 10.89 3.65 -9.57
C THR A 62 11.36 3.67 -8.12
N THR A 63 12.01 4.78 -7.74
CA THR A 63 12.50 5.04 -6.39
C THR A 63 11.58 6.03 -5.70
N LEU A 64 11.15 5.69 -4.48
CA LEU A 64 10.32 6.57 -3.66
C LEU A 64 11.21 7.32 -2.66
N SER A 65 11.25 8.64 -2.76
CA SER A 65 11.93 9.53 -1.82
C SER A 65 10.91 10.30 -0.99
N LYS A 66 11.16 10.47 0.31
CA LYS A 66 10.30 11.24 1.20
C LYS A 66 10.95 12.60 1.46
N ASP A 67 10.27 13.67 1.06
CA ASP A 67 10.72 15.03 1.32
C ASP A 67 9.60 15.77 2.09
N GLY A 68 9.82 15.93 3.40
CA GLY A 68 8.81 16.46 4.33
C GLY A 68 7.55 15.58 4.45
N ARG A 69 6.39 16.15 4.08
CA ARG A 69 5.07 15.50 4.13
C ARG A 69 4.64 14.89 2.79
N ILE A 70 5.45 15.05 1.76
CA ILE A 70 5.14 14.65 0.38
C ILE A 70 6.10 13.52 -0.01
N PHE A 71 5.58 12.56 -0.76
CA PHE A 71 6.38 11.51 -1.34
C PHE A 71 6.65 11.82 -2.80
N PHE A 72 7.89 11.65 -3.23
CA PHE A 72 8.33 11.85 -4.60
C PHE A 72 8.70 10.49 -5.20
N LEU A 73 8.02 10.12 -6.28
CA LEU A 73 8.34 8.96 -7.07
C LEU A 73 9.25 9.38 -8.22
N ARG A 74 10.46 8.83 -8.28
CA ARG A 74 11.44 9.13 -9.33
C ARG A 74 11.69 7.87 -10.17
N CYS A 75 11.54 8.00 -11.48
CA CYS A 75 11.84 6.94 -12.44
C CYS A 75 13.33 6.92 -12.76
N GLU A 76 13.98 5.75 -12.69
CA GLU A 76 15.40 5.65 -13.01
C GLU A 76 15.65 5.69 -14.53
N LYS A 77 14.79 5.02 -15.32
CA LYS A 77 14.94 4.99 -16.79
C LYS A 77 14.64 6.32 -17.48
N CYS A 78 13.69 7.07 -16.94
CA CYS A 78 13.11 8.23 -17.61
C CYS A 78 13.37 9.55 -16.88
N GLY A 79 13.98 9.50 -15.69
CA GLY A 79 14.33 10.68 -14.88
C GLY A 79 13.14 11.47 -14.36
N SER A 80 11.91 11.16 -14.78
CA SER A 80 10.71 11.88 -14.41
C SER A 80 10.43 11.71 -12.91
N GLY A 81 10.17 12.84 -12.26
CA GLY A 81 9.73 12.92 -10.87
C GLY A 81 8.25 13.26 -10.81
N ARG A 82 7.49 12.50 -10.04
CA ARG A 82 6.08 12.77 -9.74
C ARG A 82 5.91 12.90 -8.24
N SER A 83 5.21 13.93 -7.80
CA SER A 83 4.68 13.97 -6.43
C SER A 83 3.52 13.00 -6.32
N VAL A 84 3.61 12.06 -5.38
CA VAL A 84 2.53 11.16 -5.01
C VAL A 84 1.99 11.61 -3.66
N ALA A 85 0.66 11.55 -3.52
CA ALA A 85 0.03 11.86 -2.26
C ALA A 85 0.56 10.89 -1.19
N PRO A 86 0.78 11.36 0.05
CA PRO A 86 1.00 10.43 1.15
C PRO A 86 -0.19 9.49 1.24
N ILE A 87 0.09 8.25 1.65
CA ILE A 87 -0.94 7.27 1.97
C ILE A 87 -1.79 7.89 3.09
N LYS A 88 -2.92 8.48 2.71
CA LYS A 88 -3.89 9.00 3.65
C LYS A 88 -4.49 7.79 4.35
N ALA A 89 -4.43 7.76 5.67
CA ALA A 89 -5.25 6.84 6.44
C ALA A 89 -6.70 7.05 6.02
N GLY A 90 -7.25 6.07 5.32
CA GLY A 90 -8.69 6.00 5.14
C GLY A 90 -9.33 5.90 6.52
N TYR A 91 -10.51 6.48 6.66
CA TYR A 91 -11.30 6.33 7.87
C TYR A 91 -11.65 4.84 8.06
N ILE A 92 -11.01 4.20 9.04
CA ILE A 92 -11.32 2.81 9.40
C ILE A 92 -12.48 2.87 10.39
N ALA A 93 -13.70 2.59 9.91
CA ALA A 93 -14.80 2.30 10.80
C ALA A 93 -14.50 1.00 11.55
N VAL A 94 -14.00 1.11 12.79
CA VAL A 94 -13.90 -0.03 13.70
C VAL A 94 -15.32 -0.49 14.00
N VAL A 95 -15.82 -1.47 13.25
CA VAL A 95 -17.09 -2.12 13.58
C VAL A 95 -16.83 -2.93 14.83
N ALA A 96 -17.12 -2.34 16.00
CA ALA A 96 -17.07 -3.04 17.27
C ALA A 96 -17.90 -4.32 17.15
N ARG A 97 -17.25 -5.46 17.38
CA ARG A 97 -17.88 -6.78 17.36
C ARG A 97 -19.02 -6.75 18.37
N ARG A 98 -20.27 -6.70 17.90
CA ARG A 98 -21.45 -6.80 18.76
C ARG A 98 -21.32 -8.11 19.53
N LYS A 99 -21.21 -8.05 20.87
CA LYS A 99 -21.31 -9.22 21.72
C LYS A 99 -22.69 -9.82 21.43
N ALA A 100 -22.75 -11.02 20.87
CA ALA A 100 -23.97 -11.80 20.85
C ALA A 100 -24.33 -12.06 22.32
N GLY A 101 -25.44 -11.48 22.77
CA GLY A 101 -25.96 -11.65 24.12
C GLY A 101 -26.27 -13.13 24.38
N ALA A 102 -26.01 -13.52 25.63
CA ALA A 102 -26.36 -14.80 26.22
C ALA A 102 -27.88 -15.00 26.27
#